data_AF-A0A517ZMY1-F1
#
_entry.id   AF-A0A517ZMY1-F1
#
_cell.length_a   1.000
_cell.length_b   1.000
_cell.length_c   1.000
_cell.angle_alpha   90.00
_cell.angle_beta   90.00
_cell.angle_gamma   90.00
#
_symmetry.space_group_name_H-M   'P 1'
#
loop_
_entity.id
_entity.type
_entity.pdbx_description
1 polymer ?
#
loop_
_entity_poly.entity_id
_entity_poly.type
_entity_poly.pdbx_seq_one_letter_code
_entity_poly.pdbx_strand_id
1 'polypeptide(L)'
;MIERHGELFLNRVYTENEIQYCQRRKEYLQHYAARWAAKEAVMKTLGTGWVRGMSWRDIEVSNHKSGRPDILMSGGAKEVADGLGVTQVMVTLSHCRAYATATAIAVQG
;
A
#
# COMPACT_ATOMS: atom_id res chain seq x y z
N MET A 1 17.52 -2.54 0.49
CA MET A 1 16.53 -3.21 1.36
C MET A 1 16.06 -4.52 0.74
N ILE A 2 15.54 -4.50 -0.50
CA ILE A 2 15.21 -5.73 -1.26
C ILE A 2 16.49 -6.50 -1.67
N GLU A 3 17.56 -5.84 -2.07
CA GLU A 3 18.82 -6.55 -2.44
C GLU A 3 19.57 -7.20 -1.26
N ARG A 4 19.23 -6.83 -0.01
CA ARG A 4 19.88 -7.37 1.21
C ARG A 4 19.00 -8.32 2.05
N HIS A 5 17.67 -8.25 1.91
CA HIS A 5 16.70 -9.04 2.70
C HIS A 5 15.51 -9.55 1.85
N GLY A 6 15.72 -9.70 0.54
CA GLY A 6 14.72 -9.65 -0.54
C GLY A 6 13.40 -10.34 -0.29
N GLU A 7 13.38 -11.67 -0.27
CA GLU A 7 12.10 -12.38 -0.25
C GLU A 7 11.37 -12.26 1.08
N LEU A 8 12.08 -12.26 2.21
CA LEU A 8 11.45 -12.13 3.53
C LEU A 8 10.82 -10.74 3.72
N PHE A 9 11.49 -9.69 3.25
CA PHE A 9 10.92 -8.34 3.29
C PHE A 9 9.74 -8.21 2.33
N LEU A 10 9.88 -8.69 1.10
CA LEU A 10 8.81 -8.62 0.11
C LEU A 10 7.56 -9.36 0.61
N ASN A 11 7.75 -10.56 1.15
CA ASN A 11 6.67 -11.33 1.75
C ASN A 11 6.13 -10.65 3.00
N ARG A 12 6.91 -9.96 3.82
CA ARG A 12 6.33 -9.26 4.97
C ARG A 12 5.43 -8.08 4.57
N VAL A 13 5.77 -7.39 3.49
CA VAL A 13 5.20 -6.07 3.17
C VAL A 13 4.14 -6.09 2.08
N TYR A 14 4.29 -6.94 1.08
CA TYR A 14 3.43 -6.97 -0.10
C TYR A 14 2.55 -8.20 -0.12
N THR A 15 1.37 -8.07 -0.70
CA THR A 15 0.53 -9.21 -1.04
C THR A 15 1.08 -9.90 -2.29
N GLU A 16 0.63 -11.13 -2.52
CA GLU A 16 1.03 -11.90 -3.71
C GLU A 16 0.66 -11.15 -5.01
N ASN A 17 -0.52 -10.52 -5.04
CA ASN A 17 -0.96 -9.71 -6.19
C ASN A 17 -0.03 -8.53 -6.47
N GLU A 18 0.45 -7.85 -5.43
CA GLU A 18 1.37 -6.73 -5.55
C GLU A 18 2.76 -7.18 -6.02
N ILE A 19 3.24 -8.32 -5.51
CA ILE A 19 4.50 -8.93 -5.94
C ILE A 19 4.44 -9.27 -7.42
N GLN A 20 3.39 -10.00 -7.83
CA GLN A 20 3.19 -10.35 -9.24
C GLN A 20 3.04 -9.12 -10.13
N TYR A 21 2.36 -8.07 -9.66
CA TYR A 21 2.27 -6.81 -10.41
C TYR A 21 3.65 -6.19 -10.62
N CYS A 22 4.45 -6.06 -9.55
CA CYS A 22 5.72 -5.35 -9.61
C CYS A 22 6.75 -6.12 -10.44
N GLN A 23 6.82 -7.44 -10.29
CA GLN A 23 7.76 -8.30 -11.03
C GLN A 23 7.55 -8.29 -12.54
N ARG A 24 6.32 -8.02 -13.02
CA ARG A 24 6.03 -7.89 -14.46
C ARG A 24 6.51 -6.57 -15.07
N ARG A 25 7.03 -5.63 -14.28
CA ARG A 25 7.43 -4.30 -14.75
C ARG A 25 8.95 -4.22 -14.91
N LYS A 26 9.40 -3.54 -15.97
CA LYS A 26 10.82 -3.31 -16.23
C LYS A 26 11.53 -2.66 -15.04
N GLU A 27 10.89 -1.67 -14.43
CA GLU A 27 11.41 -0.92 -13.27
C GLU A 27 10.79 -1.40 -11.94
N TYR A 28 10.78 -2.72 -11.71
CA TYR A 28 10.07 -3.36 -10.59
C TYR A 28 10.35 -2.72 -9.21
N LEU A 29 11.60 -2.32 -8.93
CA LEU A 29 11.96 -1.66 -7.67
C LEU A 29 11.22 -0.34 -7.44
N GLN A 30 11.01 0.44 -8.51
CA GLN A 30 10.30 1.71 -8.43
C GLN A 30 8.79 1.47 -8.18
N HIS A 31 8.23 0.42 -8.75
CA HIS A 31 6.84 0.01 -8.49
C HIS A 31 6.64 -0.50 -7.06
N TYR A 32 7.61 -1.22 -6.49
CA TYR A 32 7.61 -1.59 -5.07
C TYR A 32 7.68 -0.34 -4.19
N ALA A 33 8.62 0.57 -4.46
CA ALA A 33 8.75 1.82 -3.70
C ALA A 33 7.46 2.66 -3.71
N ALA A 34 6.80 2.77 -4.87
CA ALA A 34 5.55 3.51 -4.99
C ALA A 34 4.39 2.88 -4.19
N ARG A 35 4.29 1.54 -4.18
CA ARG A 35 3.30 0.83 -3.36
C ARG A 35 3.59 0.96 -1.88
N TRP A 36 4.86 0.88 -1.50
CA TRP A 36 5.27 1.09 -0.12
C TRP A 36 4.87 2.49 0.38
N ALA A 37 5.16 3.53 -0.42
CA ALA A 37 4.75 4.90 -0.10
C ALA A 37 3.22 5.02 0.02
N ALA A 38 2.46 4.35 -0.86
CA ALA A 38 1.00 4.34 -0.78
C ALA A 38 0.48 3.64 0.49
N LYS A 39 1.02 2.47 0.87
CA LYS A 39 0.66 1.79 2.11
C LYS A 39 0.94 2.66 3.35
N GLU A 40 2.10 3.29 3.38
CA GLU A 40 2.47 4.26 4.42
C GLU A 40 1.47 5.43 4.51
N ALA A 41 1.10 6.01 3.36
CA ALA A 41 0.13 7.09 3.31
C ALA A 41 -1.24 6.63 3.86
N VAL A 42 -1.73 5.46 3.46
CA VAL A 42 -3.00 4.90 3.94
C VAL A 42 -2.96 4.66 5.45
N MET A 43 -1.93 3.99 5.97
CA MET A 43 -1.81 3.74 7.41
C MET A 43 -1.85 5.04 8.23
N LYS A 44 -1.25 6.11 7.72
CA LYS A 44 -1.26 7.42 8.38
C LYS A 44 -2.66 8.05 8.41
N THR A 45 -3.47 7.83 7.38
CA THR A 45 -4.88 8.30 7.39
C THR A 45 -5.73 7.57 8.43
N LEU A 46 -5.39 6.33 8.80
CA LEU A 46 -6.10 5.55 9.82
C LEU A 46 -5.68 5.90 11.27
N GLY A 47 -4.95 6.99 11.45
CA GLY A 47 -4.83 7.64 12.76
C GLY A 47 -3.77 7.11 13.72
N THR A 48 -2.83 6.24 13.30
CA THR A 48 -1.52 6.04 13.95
C THR A 48 -0.74 4.94 13.20
N GLY A 49 0.54 5.20 12.88
CA GLY A 49 1.39 4.18 12.25
C GLY A 49 1.55 2.92 13.12
N TRP A 50 1.50 1.73 12.51
CA TRP A 50 1.72 0.41 13.16
C TRP A 50 1.00 0.21 14.52
N VAL A 51 -0.29 0.56 14.61
CA VAL A 51 -1.10 0.36 15.81
C VAL A 51 -2.04 -0.84 15.64
N ARG A 52 -2.29 -1.59 16.73
CA ARG A 52 -3.34 -2.64 16.86
C ARG A 52 -3.21 -3.88 15.96
N GLY A 53 -2.00 -4.34 15.65
CA GLY A 53 -1.82 -5.61 14.95
C GLY A 53 -2.10 -5.56 13.44
N MET A 54 -2.19 -4.35 12.86
CA MET A 54 -2.23 -4.17 11.42
C MET A 54 -0.97 -4.71 10.76
N SER A 55 -1.16 -5.61 9.79
CA SER A 55 -0.09 -6.07 8.91
C SER A 55 0.03 -5.15 7.70
N TRP A 56 1.23 -5.04 7.13
CA TRP A 56 1.41 -4.38 5.84
C TRP A 56 0.57 -5.00 4.72
N ARG A 57 0.32 -6.30 4.81
CA ARG A 57 -0.50 -7.05 3.85
C ARG A 57 -2.00 -6.78 3.99
N ASP A 58 -2.41 -6.17 5.09
CA ASP A 58 -3.82 -5.81 5.30
C ASP A 58 -4.24 -4.66 4.38
N ILE A 59 -3.29 -3.93 3.81
CA ILE A 59 -3.50 -2.86 2.83
C ILE A 59 -2.87 -3.31 1.51
N GLU A 60 -3.68 -3.53 0.48
CA GLU A 60 -3.23 -3.86 -0.87
C GLU A 60 -3.46 -2.70 -1.84
N VAL A 61 -2.41 -2.32 -2.59
CA VAL A 61 -2.50 -1.34 -3.67
C VAL A 61 -2.77 -2.06 -4.98
N SER A 62 -4.03 -2.01 -5.41
CA SER A 62 -4.47 -2.55 -6.70
C SER A 62 -4.51 -1.45 -7.77
N ASN A 63 -4.61 -1.86 -9.04
CA ASN A 63 -4.83 -0.93 -10.15
C ASN A 63 -6.01 -1.43 -10.99
N HIS A 64 -6.93 -0.52 -11.30
CA HIS A 64 -7.95 -0.74 -12.32
C HIS A 64 -7.33 -0.95 -13.70
N LYS A 65 -8.10 -1.50 -14.65
CA LYS A 65 -7.66 -1.63 -16.05
C LYS A 65 -7.27 -0.29 -16.69
N SER A 66 -7.86 0.81 -16.22
CA SER A 66 -7.53 2.19 -16.62
C SER A 66 -6.19 2.70 -16.06
N GLY A 67 -5.54 1.95 -15.16
CA GLY A 67 -4.32 2.36 -14.46
C GLY A 67 -4.56 3.10 -13.16
N ARG A 68 -5.80 3.54 -12.87
CA ARG A 68 -6.15 4.21 -11.61
C ARG A 68 -5.86 3.28 -10.42
N PRO A 69 -5.09 3.73 -9.40
CA PRO A 69 -4.84 2.94 -8.21
C PRO A 69 -6.06 2.90 -7.28
N ASP A 70 -6.18 1.81 -6.54
CA ASP A 70 -7.24 1.60 -5.55
C ASP A 70 -6.69 0.87 -4.32
N ILE A 71 -7.35 1.05 -3.17
CA ILE A 71 -6.94 0.49 -1.89
C ILE A 71 -7.93 -0.59 -1.44
N LEU A 72 -7.41 -1.81 -1.29
CA LEU A 72 -8.16 -2.91 -0.70
C LEU A 72 -7.67 -3.10 0.74
N MET A 73 -8.60 -3.12 1.69
CA MET A 73 -8.30 -3.33 3.10
C MET A 73 -8.89 -4.65 3.60
N SER A 74 -8.13 -5.34 4.43
CA SER A 74 -8.51 -6.58 5.12
C SER A 74 -7.94 -6.58 6.54
N GLY A 75 -8.22 -7.64 7.31
CA GLY A 75 -7.63 -7.82 8.65
C GLY A 75 -7.77 -6.61 9.56
N GLY A 76 -6.71 -6.31 10.31
CA GLY A 76 -6.71 -5.23 11.30
C GLY A 76 -6.88 -3.84 10.66
N ALA A 77 -6.38 -3.63 9.43
CA ALA A 77 -6.55 -2.35 8.74
C ALA A 77 -8.02 -2.07 8.43
N LYS A 78 -8.76 -3.09 8.01
CA LYS A 78 -10.20 -2.97 7.79
C LYS A 78 -10.96 -2.74 9.09
N GLU A 79 -10.66 -3.47 10.16
CA GLU A 79 -11.30 -3.28 11.46
C GLU A 79 -11.10 -1.86 12.01
N VAL A 80 -9.90 -1.31 11.86
CA VAL A 80 -9.60 0.08 12.25
C VAL A 80 -10.36 1.06 11.37
N ALA A 81 -10.36 0.87 10.04
CA ALA A 81 -11.09 1.74 9.12
C ALA A 81 -12.60 1.76 9.43
N ASP A 82 -13.20 0.59 9.65
CA ASP A 82 -14.61 0.45 10.00
C ASP A 82 -14.91 1.14 11.35
N GLY A 83 -14.05 0.97 12.36
CA GLY A 83 -14.19 1.63 13.65
C GLY A 83 -14.03 3.16 13.62
N LEU A 84 -13.35 3.69 12.60
CA LEU A 84 -13.22 5.13 12.35
C LEU A 84 -14.32 5.68 11.42
N GLY A 85 -15.25 4.85 10.96
CA GLY A 85 -16.28 5.24 9.99
C GLY A 85 -15.73 5.54 8.60
N VAL A 86 -14.53 5.05 8.26
CA VAL A 86 -13.91 5.26 6.96
C VAL A 86 -14.58 4.36 5.94
N THR A 87 -15.26 4.96 4.97
CA THR A 87 -15.98 4.24 3.90
C THR A 87 -15.15 4.11 2.62
N GLN A 88 -14.18 5.00 2.42
CA GLN A 88 -13.33 5.01 1.23
C GLN A 88 -11.95 5.60 1.55
N VAL A 89 -10.91 5.09 0.87
CA VAL A 89 -9.58 5.71 0.84
C VAL A 89 -9.20 6.00 -0.61
N MET A 90 -9.08 7.29 -0.94
CA MET A 90 -8.58 7.74 -2.23
C MET A 90 -7.05 7.83 -2.18
N VAL A 91 -6.37 7.33 -3.22
CA VAL A 91 -4.90 7.34 -3.27
C VAL A 91 -4.38 7.83 -4.62
N THR A 92 -3.26 8.56 -4.58
CA THR A 92 -2.42 8.85 -5.75
C THR A 92 -0.99 8.49 -5.42
N LEU A 93 -0.23 7.96 -6.39
CA LEU A 93 1.18 7.64 -6.24
C LEU A 93 1.97 8.05 -7.48
N SER A 94 3.20 8.48 -7.26
CA SER A 94 4.17 8.83 -8.29
C SER A 94 5.57 8.34 -7.90
N HIS A 95 6.41 8.06 -8.88
CA HIS A 95 7.78 7.61 -8.63
C HIS A 95 8.72 8.07 -9.73
N CYS A 96 9.99 8.16 -9.37
CA CYS A 96 11.10 8.35 -10.29
C CYS A 96 12.26 7.43 -9.86
N ARG A 97 13.41 7.57 -10.51
CA ARG A 97 14.62 6.81 -10.17
C ARG A 97 15.07 6.98 -8.72
N ALA A 98 14.87 8.18 -8.14
CA ALA A 98 15.44 8.54 -6.85
C ALA A 98 14.47 8.37 -5.66
N TYR A 99 13.17 8.54 -5.89
CA TYR A 99 12.17 8.47 -4.81
C TYR A 99 10.78 8.12 -5.34
N ALA A 100 9.91 7.72 -4.42
CA ALA A 100 8.48 7.56 -4.64
C ALA A 100 7.70 8.36 -3.60
N THR A 101 6.52 8.84 -4.00
CA THR A 101 5.61 9.60 -3.15
C THR A 101 4.18 9.11 -3.34
N ALA A 102 3.38 9.23 -2.29
CA ALA A 102 1.96 8.94 -2.35
C ALA A 102 1.17 9.86 -1.41
N THR A 103 -0.06 10.15 -1.81
CA THR A 103 -1.03 10.90 -1.02
C THR A 103 -2.27 10.05 -0.86
N ALA A 104 -2.80 9.96 0.36
CA ALA A 104 -4.03 9.25 0.67
C ALA A 104 -5.02 10.18 1.40
N ILE A 105 -6.31 10.01 1.10
CA ILE A 105 -7.41 10.72 1.76
C ILE A 105 -8.43 9.67 2.20
N ALA A 106 -8.67 9.57 3.51
CA ALA A 106 -9.75 8.76 4.06
C ALA A 106 -11.04 9.59 4.12
N VAL A 107 -12.12 9.02 3.61
CA VAL A 107 -13.46 9.63 3.59
C VAL A 107 -14.30 8.91 4.64
N GLN A 108 -14.92 9.68 5.53
CA GLN A 108 -15.85 9.18 6.54
C GLN A 108 -17.29 9.28 6.04
N GLY A 109 -18.10 8.26 6.34
CA GLY A 109 -19.52 8.19 5.99
C GLY A 109 -20.44 8.44 7.17
#